data_AF-A0A258CSJ7-F1
#
_entry.id   AF-A0A258CSJ7-F1
#
_cell.length_a   1.000
_cell.length_b   1.000
_cell.length_c   1.000
_cell.angle_alpha   90.00
_cell.angle_beta   90.00
_cell.angle_gamma   90.00
#
_symmetry.space_group_name_H-M   'P 1'
#
loop_
_entity.id
_entity.type
_entity.pdbx_description
1 polymer ?
#
loop_
_entity_poly.entity_id
_entity_poly.type
_entity_poly.pdbx_seq_one_letter_code
_entity_poly.pdbx_strand_id
1 'polypeptide(L)'
;MTQTNTTGAKAGVAASDHANQAHSRKDLPVLVLGALGVVYGDIGTSPIYAFREAMHIRPGAASSSIEILGLLSLIVWALTLTVSLKYVFFVTRADNKGEGGTLSLVALARKTFTNPPVWITALGVLGAALFYGDAIITPAISVLSAVEGLELVAPDLSRWVVPITLVIIVGIFFVQRFGTAKVSIVFGPVTAIWFLTLGISGLVHIVGNPDVLWAL
;
A
#
# COMPACT_ATOMS: atom_id res chain seq x y z
N MET A 1 -34.14 -44.83 19.13
CA MET A 1 -32.82 -45.40 18.75
C MET A 1 -32.74 -45.44 17.23
N THR A 2 -31.51 -45.45 16.68
CA THR A 2 -31.06 -45.34 15.26
C THR A 2 -31.24 -43.96 14.61
N GLN A 3 -30.21 -43.10 14.56
CA GLN A 3 -28.91 -43.11 13.84
C GLN A 3 -28.98 -42.45 12.45
N THR A 4 -27.90 -41.74 12.15
CA THR A 4 -27.70 -40.62 11.23
C THR A 4 -27.18 -41.03 9.85
N ASN A 5 -27.21 -40.08 8.90
CA ASN A 5 -26.04 -39.57 8.15
C ASN A 5 -26.11 -39.63 6.60
N THR A 6 -25.42 -38.63 6.00
CA THR A 6 -24.89 -38.53 4.64
C THR A 6 -25.67 -37.79 3.53
N THR A 7 -25.64 -36.45 3.56
CA THR A 7 -25.45 -35.63 2.33
C THR A 7 -24.74 -34.31 2.67
N GLY A 8 -23.41 -34.34 2.81
CA GLY A 8 -22.59 -33.14 3.07
C GLY A 8 -21.27 -33.07 2.31
N ALA A 9 -21.03 -33.94 1.34
CA ALA A 9 -19.69 -34.18 0.79
C ALA A 9 -19.43 -33.66 -0.65
N LYS A 10 -20.22 -32.71 -1.19
CA LYS A 10 -20.06 -32.28 -2.60
C LYS A 10 -19.79 -30.78 -2.85
N ALA A 11 -19.74 -29.94 -1.84
CA ALA A 11 -19.46 -28.50 -2.03
C ALA A 11 -17.95 -28.18 -2.03
N GLY A 12 -17.13 -28.90 -1.24
CA GLY A 12 -15.69 -28.62 -1.12
C GLY A 12 -14.83 -29.11 -2.28
N VAL A 13 -15.24 -30.22 -2.94
CA VAL A 13 -14.46 -30.84 -4.02
C VAL A 13 -14.58 -30.06 -5.33
N ALA A 14 -15.75 -29.47 -5.60
CA ALA A 14 -15.95 -28.65 -6.80
C ALA A 14 -15.12 -27.34 -6.77
N ALA A 15 -14.91 -26.74 -5.59
CA ALA A 15 -14.08 -25.55 -5.45
C ALA A 15 -12.58 -25.83 -5.64
N SER A 16 -12.11 -27.02 -5.25
CA SER A 16 -10.72 -27.45 -5.47
C SER A 16 -10.45 -27.88 -6.92
N ASP A 17 -11.44 -28.42 -7.63
CA ASP A 17 -11.26 -28.85 -9.03
C ASP A 17 -11.17 -27.67 -10.01
N HIS A 18 -11.78 -26.52 -9.69
CA HIS A 18 -11.63 -25.29 -10.47
C HIS A 18 -10.28 -24.57 -10.25
N ALA A 19 -9.62 -24.77 -9.09
CA ALA A 19 -8.30 -24.20 -8.81
C ALA A 19 -7.14 -24.97 -9.50
N ASN A 20 -7.42 -26.18 -10.01
CA ASN A 20 -6.39 -27.08 -10.54
C ASN A 20 -6.33 -27.10 -12.09
N GLN A 21 -7.07 -26.20 -12.77
CA GLN A 21 -6.91 -25.98 -14.20
C GLN A 21 -5.68 -25.10 -14.47
N ALA A 22 -4.51 -25.75 -14.52
CA ALA A 22 -3.34 -25.38 -15.31
C ALA A 22 -3.02 -23.88 -15.43
N HIS A 23 -2.66 -23.21 -14.33
CA HIS A 23 -1.76 -22.06 -14.43
C HIS A 23 -0.34 -22.58 -14.71
N SER A 24 0.19 -22.23 -15.87
CA SER A 24 1.54 -22.63 -16.27
C SER A 24 2.54 -22.01 -15.29
N ARG A 25 3.57 -22.75 -14.86
CA ARG A 25 4.70 -22.21 -14.05
C ARG A 25 5.34 -20.96 -14.68
N LYS A 26 5.10 -20.72 -15.97
CA LYS A 26 5.54 -19.54 -16.72
C LYS A 26 4.81 -18.25 -16.34
N ASP A 27 3.62 -18.34 -15.75
CA ASP A 27 2.80 -17.18 -15.36
C ASP A 27 3.10 -16.71 -13.92
N LEU A 28 3.70 -17.56 -13.09
CA LEU A 28 4.12 -17.22 -11.72
C LEU A 28 4.99 -15.95 -11.63
N PRO A 29 6.07 -15.77 -12.42
CA PRO A 29 6.88 -14.55 -12.33
C PRO A 29 6.08 -13.29 -12.70
N VAL A 30 5.14 -13.39 -13.65
CA VAL A 30 4.29 -12.26 -14.06
C VAL A 30 3.28 -11.93 -12.96
N LEU A 31 2.68 -12.94 -12.33
CA LEU A 31 1.76 -12.74 -11.20
C LEU A 31 2.49 -12.19 -9.97
N VAL A 32 3.70 -12.68 -9.68
CA VAL A 32 4.53 -12.17 -8.58
C VAL A 32 4.93 -10.72 -8.85
N LEU A 33 5.36 -10.39 -10.07
CA LEU A 33 5.69 -9.02 -10.45
C LEU A 33 4.48 -8.09 -10.35
N GLY A 34 3.30 -8.55 -10.78
CA GLY A 34 2.05 -7.80 -10.63
C GLY A 34 1.66 -7.57 -9.17
N ALA A 35 1.73 -8.61 -8.33
CA ALA A 35 1.43 -8.52 -6.90
C ALA A 35 2.42 -7.61 -6.16
N LEU A 36 3.72 -7.78 -6.42
CA LEU A 36 4.77 -6.93 -5.86
C LEU A 36 4.59 -5.48 -6.32
N GLY A 37 4.33 -5.25 -7.61
CA GLY A 37 4.16 -3.90 -8.13
C GLY A 37 2.94 -3.17 -7.56
N VAL A 38 1.86 -3.88 -7.24
CA VAL A 38 0.70 -3.29 -6.56
C VAL A 38 1.02 -3.00 -5.10
N VAL A 39 1.56 -3.98 -4.35
CA VAL A 39 1.81 -3.83 -2.91
C VAL A 39 2.93 -2.82 -2.62
N TYR A 40 4.05 -2.94 -3.33
CA TYR A 40 5.18 -2.03 -3.14
C TYR A 40 4.96 -0.67 -3.80
N GLY A 41 4.11 -0.55 -4.82
CA GLY A 41 3.74 0.75 -5.39
C GLY A 41 3.07 1.65 -4.34
N ASP A 42 2.15 1.08 -3.56
CA ASP A 42 1.48 1.80 -2.48
C ASP A 42 2.45 2.18 -1.35
N ILE A 43 3.26 1.22 -0.89
CA ILE A 43 4.23 1.45 0.19
C ILE A 43 5.32 2.45 -0.23
N GLY A 44 5.84 2.34 -1.45
CA GLY A 44 7.01 3.10 -1.92
C GLY A 44 6.70 4.54 -2.35
N THR A 45 5.45 4.84 -2.74
CA THR A 45 5.05 6.23 -3.03
C THR A 45 4.84 7.04 -1.75
N SER A 46 4.58 6.35 -0.63
CA SER A 46 4.26 7.02 0.63
C SER A 46 5.33 7.96 1.22
N PRO A 47 6.62 7.60 1.21
CA PRO A 47 7.65 8.48 1.75
C PRO A 47 7.89 9.70 0.87
N ILE A 48 7.60 9.59 -0.44
CA ILE A 48 7.80 10.67 -1.42
C ILE A 48 6.77 11.78 -1.20
N TYR A 49 5.49 11.44 -0.99
CA TYR A 49 4.49 12.45 -0.63
C TYR A 49 4.81 13.05 0.74
N ALA A 50 5.20 12.23 1.72
CA ALA A 50 5.43 12.70 3.09
C ALA A 50 6.61 13.67 3.14
N PHE A 51 7.68 13.37 2.41
CA PHE A 51 8.81 14.27 2.26
C PHE A 51 8.40 15.57 1.57
N ARG A 52 7.66 15.48 0.46
CA ARG A 52 7.19 16.66 -0.27
C ARG A 52 6.31 17.56 0.60
N GLU A 53 5.36 16.99 1.32
CA GLU A 53 4.42 17.74 2.15
C GLU A 53 5.13 18.41 3.33
N ALA A 54 6.06 17.71 3.97
CA ALA A 54 6.88 18.29 5.04
C ALA A 54 7.70 19.50 4.57
N MET A 55 8.15 19.50 3.31
CA MET A 55 8.88 20.62 2.71
C MET A 55 7.96 21.79 2.34
N HIS A 56 6.69 21.55 1.99
CA HIS A 56 5.73 22.61 1.70
C HIS A 56 5.26 23.36 2.95
N ILE A 57 5.10 22.64 4.07
CA ILE A 57 4.62 23.23 5.33
C ILE A 57 5.62 24.24 5.93
N ARG A 58 6.92 24.13 5.59
CA ARG A 58 7.97 25.02 6.11
C ARG A 58 8.76 25.72 5.00
N PRO A 59 8.27 26.87 4.49
CA PRO A 59 8.97 27.69 3.51
C PRO A 59 10.37 28.07 4.03
N GLY A 60 11.44 27.60 3.38
CA GLY A 60 12.83 27.83 3.79
C GLY A 60 13.58 26.61 4.34
N ALA A 61 12.90 25.51 4.66
CA ALA A 61 13.54 24.26 5.10
C ALA A 61 14.48 23.65 4.03
N ALA A 62 14.23 23.96 2.75
CA ALA A 62 15.09 23.57 1.62
C ALA A 62 16.43 24.31 1.57
N SER A 63 16.62 25.38 2.34
CA SER A 63 17.84 26.19 2.32
C SER A 63 18.90 25.72 3.32
N SER A 64 18.55 24.79 4.21
CA SER A 64 19.42 24.33 5.29
C SER A 64 19.65 22.82 5.22
N SER A 65 20.88 22.40 4.94
CA SER A 65 21.26 20.98 4.80
C SER A 65 20.90 20.15 6.04
N ILE A 66 20.93 20.74 7.24
CA ILE A 66 20.57 20.05 8.48
C ILE A 66 19.08 19.69 8.55
N GLU A 67 18.20 20.50 7.97
CA GLU A 67 16.75 20.25 7.97
C GLU A 67 16.40 19.12 6.99
N ILE A 68 17.04 19.11 5.82
CA ILE A 68 16.87 18.04 4.83
C ILE A 68 17.37 16.71 5.38
N LEU A 69 18.57 16.69 5.98
CA LEU A 69 19.13 15.47 6.59
C LEU A 69 18.30 15.01 7.79
N GLY A 70 17.82 15.93 8.63
CA GLY A 70 16.95 15.62 9.76
C GLY A 70 15.60 15.03 9.32
N LEU A 71 14.97 15.59 8.30
CA LEU A 71 13.72 15.07 7.73
C LEU A 71 13.94 13.69 7.09
N LEU A 72 15.02 13.52 6.34
CA LEU A 72 15.37 12.22 5.74
C LEU A 72 15.60 11.16 6.82
N SER A 73 16.33 11.50 7.88
CA SER A 73 16.57 10.63 9.04
C SER A 73 15.26 10.21 9.70
N LEU A 74 14.36 11.17 9.96
CA LEU A 74 13.06 10.90 10.55
C LEU A 74 12.23 9.93 9.70
N ILE A 75 12.19 10.12 8.38
CA ILE A 75 11.45 9.23 7.48
C ILE A 75 12.06 7.82 7.51
N VAL A 76 13.38 7.72 7.38
CA VAL A 76 14.08 6.42 7.35
C VAL A 76 13.89 5.66 8.67
N TRP A 77 14.10 6.32 9.81
CA TRP A 77 13.92 5.69 11.12
C TRP A 77 12.46 5.40 11.44
N ALA A 78 11.52 6.28 11.08
CA ALA A 78 10.10 6.03 11.27
C ALA A 78 9.63 4.82 10.47
N LEU A 79 10.03 4.70 9.19
CA LEU A 79 9.69 3.54 8.36
C LEU A 79 10.36 2.26 8.89
N THR A 80 11.64 2.33 9.25
CA THR A 80 12.38 1.18 9.79
C THR A 80 11.77 0.68 11.09
N LEU A 81 11.46 1.57 12.03
CA LEU A 81 10.82 1.22 13.30
C LEU A 81 9.38 0.76 13.09
N THR A 82 8.61 1.40 12.22
CA THR A 82 7.21 0.99 11.97
C THR A 82 7.16 -0.39 11.34
N VAL A 83 7.94 -0.66 10.29
CA VAL A 83 7.96 -1.97 9.63
C VAL A 83 8.54 -3.04 10.55
N SER A 84 9.67 -2.76 11.21
CA SER A 84 10.30 -3.75 12.10
C SER A 84 9.47 -3.99 13.36
N LEU A 85 9.23 -2.94 14.16
CA LEU A 85 8.59 -3.08 15.48
C LEU A 85 7.09 -3.37 15.38
N LYS A 86 6.33 -2.54 14.67
CA LYS A 86 4.88 -2.71 14.59
C LYS A 86 4.53 -3.90 13.68
N TYR A 87 5.04 -3.96 12.46
CA TYR A 87 4.59 -5.00 11.53
C TYR A 87 5.25 -6.36 11.81
N VAL A 88 6.58 -6.45 11.89
CA VAL A 88 7.25 -7.74 12.11
C VAL A 88 7.00 -8.27 13.52
N PHE A 89 7.21 -7.51 14.60
CA PHE A 89 7.06 -8.09 15.95
C PHE A 89 5.61 -8.24 16.43
N PHE A 90 4.70 -7.33 16.07
CA PHE A 90 3.33 -7.36 16.57
C PHE A 90 2.35 -8.00 15.58
N VAL A 91 2.27 -7.49 14.35
CA VAL A 91 1.26 -7.94 13.37
C VAL A 91 1.49 -9.39 12.94
N THR A 92 2.72 -9.83 12.69
CA THR A 92 2.97 -11.23 12.31
C THR A 92 2.75 -12.22 13.47
N ARG A 93 2.80 -11.75 14.73
CA ARG A 93 2.47 -12.57 15.91
C ARG A 93 0.98 -12.61 16.21
N ALA A 94 0.24 -11.58 15.81
CA ALA A 94 -1.21 -11.48 15.98
C ALA A 94 -1.96 -12.09 14.77
N ASP A 95 -1.53 -13.29 14.39
CA ASP A 95 -2.10 -14.12 13.32
C ASP A 95 -3.42 -14.77 13.79
N ASN A 96 -4.43 -14.77 12.91
CA ASN A 96 -5.63 -15.61 13.05
C ASN A 96 -5.70 -16.64 11.91
N LYS A 97 -5.00 -17.77 12.06
CA LYS A 97 -4.92 -18.84 11.05
C LYS A 97 -4.38 -18.36 9.69
N GLY A 98 -3.32 -17.54 9.70
CA GLY A 98 -2.67 -17.06 8.48
C GLY A 98 -3.32 -15.84 7.81
N GLU A 99 -4.43 -15.31 8.34
CA GLU A 99 -4.97 -14.01 7.92
C GLU A 99 -4.49 -12.91 8.88
N GLY A 100 -3.58 -12.05 8.41
CA GLY A 100 -3.12 -10.86 9.12
C GLY A 100 -3.96 -9.62 8.77
N GLY A 101 -4.08 -8.68 9.71
CA GLY A 101 -4.67 -7.37 9.46
C GLY A 101 -5.77 -6.96 10.45
N THR A 102 -6.19 -5.70 10.35
CA THR A 102 -7.22 -5.10 11.22
C THR A 102 -8.55 -5.85 11.13
N LEU A 103 -8.95 -6.28 9.93
CA LEU A 103 -10.18 -7.05 9.70
C LEU A 103 -10.11 -8.46 10.29
N SER A 104 -8.95 -9.11 10.22
CA SER A 104 -8.72 -10.43 10.81
C SER A 104 -8.72 -10.38 12.34
N LEU A 105 -8.21 -9.30 12.92
CA LEU A 105 -8.26 -9.03 14.36
C LEU A 105 -9.70 -8.76 14.84
N VAL A 106 -10.50 -8.04 14.06
CA VAL A 106 -11.93 -7.84 14.34
C VAL A 106 -12.70 -9.17 14.24
N ALA A 107 -12.40 -9.99 13.23
CA ALA A 107 -13.00 -11.31 13.07
C ALA A 107 -12.59 -12.26 14.22
N LEU A 108 -11.33 -12.25 14.65
CA LEU A 108 -10.85 -13.05 15.78
C LEU A 108 -11.47 -12.58 17.10
N ALA A 109 -11.52 -11.28 17.35
CA ALA A 109 -12.12 -10.72 18.56
C ALA A 109 -13.60 -11.08 18.68
N ARG A 110 -14.35 -11.12 17.56
CA ARG A 110 -15.75 -11.58 17.55
C ARG A 110 -15.89 -13.10 17.69
N LYS A 111 -14.89 -13.89 17.30
CA LYS A 111 -14.90 -15.36 17.37
C LYS A 111 -14.50 -15.89 18.75
N THR A 112 -13.65 -15.17 19.47
CA THR A 112 -13.16 -15.56 20.81
C THR A 112 -14.21 -15.30 21.91
N PHE A 113 -15.16 -14.39 21.69
CA PHE A 113 -16.20 -14.05 22.67
C PHE A 113 -17.60 -14.39 22.15
N THR A 114 -18.34 -15.26 22.85
CA THR A 114 -19.74 -15.62 22.54
C THR A 114 -20.70 -14.43 22.71
N ASN A 115 -20.33 -13.46 23.56
CA ASN A 115 -20.96 -12.15 23.74
C ASN A 115 -19.85 -11.09 23.83
N PRO A 116 -19.37 -10.54 22.69
CA PRO A 116 -18.30 -9.54 22.73
C PRO A 116 -18.82 -8.28 23.43
N PRO A 117 -18.14 -7.76 24.46
CA PRO A 117 -18.52 -6.52 25.10
C PRO A 117 -18.52 -5.37 24.09
N VAL A 118 -19.42 -4.40 24.29
CA VAL A 118 -19.67 -3.29 23.35
C VAL A 118 -18.38 -2.55 22.97
N TRP A 119 -17.42 -2.41 23.89
CA TRP A 119 -16.15 -1.73 23.63
C TRP A 119 -15.27 -2.47 22.60
N ILE A 120 -15.27 -3.80 22.55
CA ILE A 120 -14.52 -4.58 21.54
C ILE A 120 -15.14 -4.37 20.16
N THR A 121 -16.47 -4.38 20.11
CA THR A 121 -17.19 -4.13 18.85
C THR A 121 -16.98 -2.70 18.38
N ALA A 122 -17.01 -1.71 19.28
CA ALA A 122 -16.73 -0.31 18.97
C ALA A 122 -15.30 -0.12 18.46
N LEU A 123 -14.31 -0.74 19.11
CA LEU A 123 -12.91 -0.71 18.68
C LEU A 123 -12.74 -1.34 17.29
N GLY A 124 -13.46 -2.43 17.02
CA GLY A 124 -13.42 -3.09 15.71
C GLY A 124 -14.07 -2.26 14.60
N VAL A 125 -15.22 -1.63 14.88
CA VAL A 125 -15.86 -0.69 13.94
C VAL A 125 -14.97 0.51 13.69
N LEU A 126 -14.34 1.07 14.73
CA LEU A 126 -13.39 2.17 14.60
C LEU A 126 -12.19 1.77 13.72
N GLY A 127 -11.60 0.59 13.95
CA GLY A 127 -10.50 0.09 13.14
C GLY A 127 -10.88 -0.13 11.67
N ALA A 128 -12.08 -0.66 11.41
CA ALA A 128 -12.60 -0.82 10.05
C ALA A 128 -12.86 0.54 9.36
N ALA A 129 -13.39 1.52 10.08
CA ALA A 129 -13.62 2.86 9.57
C ALA A 129 -12.30 3.57 9.23
N LEU A 130 -11.28 3.46 10.08
CA LEU A 130 -9.95 4.00 9.82
C LEU A 130 -9.30 3.34 8.61
N PHE A 131 -9.41 2.02 8.47
CA PHE A 131 -8.91 1.29 7.30
C PHE A 131 -9.63 1.71 6.01
N TYR A 132 -10.95 1.89 6.06
CA TYR A 132 -11.71 2.37 4.91
C TYR A 132 -11.37 3.82 4.54
N GLY A 133 -11.12 4.66 5.54
CA GLY A 133 -10.65 6.03 5.34
C GLY A 133 -9.29 6.07 4.63
N ASP A 134 -8.33 5.27 5.09
CA ASP A 134 -7.01 5.15 4.47
C ASP A 134 -7.10 4.68 3.01
N ALA A 135 -7.93 3.66 2.74
CA ALA A 135 -8.17 3.13 1.40
C ALA A 135 -8.77 4.16 0.42
N ILE A 136 -9.48 5.19 0.93
CA ILE A 136 -10.03 6.28 0.11
C ILE A 136 -9.01 7.42 -0.06
N ILE A 137 -8.24 7.73 0.98
CA ILE A 137 -7.31 8.87 0.99
C ILE A 137 -6.10 8.61 0.10
N THR A 138 -5.52 7.41 0.15
CA THR A 138 -4.25 7.12 -0.51
C THR A 138 -4.29 7.29 -2.04
N PRO A 139 -5.32 6.80 -2.78
CA PRO A 139 -5.43 7.08 -4.21
C PRO A 139 -5.57 8.56 -4.54
N ALA A 140 -6.25 9.33 -3.68
CA ALA A 140 -6.45 10.76 -3.91
C ALA A 140 -5.15 11.55 -3.71
N ILE A 141 -4.45 11.32 -2.59
CA ILE A 141 -3.20 12.03 -2.26
C ILE A 141 -2.09 11.63 -3.22
N SER A 142 -1.93 10.35 -3.53
CA SER A 142 -0.87 9.88 -4.43
C SER A 142 -1.00 10.47 -5.84
N VAL A 143 -2.21 10.50 -6.41
CA VAL A 143 -2.43 11.12 -7.74
C VAL A 143 -2.27 12.63 -7.69
N LEU A 144 -2.80 13.29 -6.65
CA LEU A 144 -2.66 14.74 -6.48
C LEU A 144 -1.19 15.14 -6.39
N SER A 145 -0.41 14.50 -5.51
CA SER A 145 1.02 14.77 -5.35
C SER A 145 1.82 14.46 -6.61
N ALA A 146 1.40 13.49 -7.43
CA ALA A 146 2.03 13.22 -8.73
C ALA A 146 1.77 14.37 -9.72
N VAL A 147 0.53 14.86 -9.82
CA VAL A 147 0.15 15.96 -10.73
C VAL A 147 0.76 17.28 -10.28
N GLU A 148 0.76 17.58 -8.99
CA GLU A 148 1.48 18.74 -8.43
C GLU A 148 2.98 18.65 -8.75
N GLY A 149 3.55 17.47 -8.95
CA GLY A 149 4.96 17.29 -9.32
C GLY A 149 5.31 17.94 -10.65
N LEU A 150 4.31 18.04 -11.53
CA LEU A 150 4.45 18.67 -12.83
C LEU A 150 4.58 20.19 -12.74
N GLU A 151 4.08 20.82 -11.67
CA GLU A 151 4.23 22.27 -11.46
C GLU A 151 5.69 22.70 -11.33
N LEU A 152 6.58 21.80 -10.88
CA LEU A 152 8.01 22.07 -10.80
C LEU A 152 8.63 22.37 -12.17
N VAL A 153 8.03 21.85 -13.25
CA VAL A 153 8.51 21.99 -14.63
C VAL A 153 7.61 22.92 -15.45
N ALA A 154 6.32 23.02 -15.11
CA ALA A 154 5.34 23.86 -15.79
C ALA A 154 4.43 24.59 -14.77
N PRO A 155 4.83 25.80 -14.30
CA PRO A 155 4.10 26.54 -13.26
C PRO A 155 2.67 26.97 -13.66
N ASP A 156 2.44 27.17 -14.96
CA ASP A 156 1.14 27.57 -15.51
C ASP A 156 0.06 26.47 -15.38
N LEU A 157 0.45 25.24 -15.04
CA LEU A 157 -0.48 24.13 -14.83
C LEU A 157 -1.18 24.14 -13.46
N SER A 158 -0.83 25.05 -12.55
CA SER A 158 -1.35 25.07 -11.18
C SER A 158 -2.88 25.12 -11.09
N ARG A 159 -3.52 25.89 -11.96
CA ARG A 159 -5.00 25.94 -12.03
C ARG A 159 -5.64 24.65 -12.54
N TRP A 160 -4.87 23.81 -13.24
CA TRP A 160 -5.32 22.57 -13.86
C TRP A 160 -5.04 21.33 -13.03
N VAL A 161 -4.26 21.43 -11.94
CA VAL A 161 -3.92 20.29 -11.08
C VAL A 161 -5.14 19.54 -10.57
N VAL A 162 -6.09 20.24 -9.94
CA VAL A 162 -7.30 19.61 -9.39
C VAL A 162 -8.16 18.97 -10.48
N PRO A 163 -8.49 19.66 -11.60
CA PRO A 163 -9.20 19.04 -12.72
C PRO A 163 -8.50 17.81 -13.31
N ILE A 164 -7.18 17.87 -13.52
CA ILE A 164 -6.40 16.76 -14.09
C ILE A 164 -6.43 15.56 -13.14
N THR A 165 -6.20 15.79 -11.84
CA THR A 165 -6.29 14.75 -10.81
C THR A 165 -7.66 14.07 -10.80
N LEU A 166 -8.74 14.86 -10.87
CA LEU A 166 -10.11 14.31 -10.93
C LEU A 166 -10.32 13.44 -12.17
N VAL A 167 -9.87 13.91 -13.34
CA VAL A 167 -9.96 13.15 -14.61
C VAL A 167 -9.15 11.86 -14.54
N ILE A 168 -7.95 11.89 -13.97
CA ILE A 168 -7.10 10.70 -13.79
C ILE A 168 -7.77 9.70 -12.86
N ILE A 169 -8.26 10.14 -11.68
CA ILE A 169 -8.93 9.27 -10.72
C ILE A 169 -10.16 8.63 -11.37
N VAL A 170 -11.06 9.43 -11.97
CA VAL A 170 -12.25 8.90 -12.66
C VAL A 170 -11.86 7.93 -13.76
N GLY A 171 -10.84 8.24 -14.55
CA GLY A 171 -10.33 7.36 -15.62
C GLY A 171 -9.80 6.03 -15.09
N ILE A 172 -8.97 6.05 -14.05
CA ILE A 172 -8.40 4.84 -13.43
C ILE A 172 -9.53 3.98 -12.84
N PHE A 173 -10.45 4.56 -12.07
CA PHE A 173 -11.59 3.83 -11.49
C PHE A 173 -12.53 3.30 -12.57
N PHE A 174 -12.72 4.04 -13.67
CA PHE A 174 -13.51 3.57 -14.80
C PHE A 174 -12.89 2.34 -15.45
N VAL A 175 -11.56 2.27 -15.59
CA VAL A 175 -10.85 1.12 -16.16
C VAL A 175 -10.88 -0.10 -15.20
N GLN A 176 -10.90 0.13 -13.89
CA GLN A 176 -10.96 -0.96 -12.90
C GLN A 176 -12.21 -1.84 -13.01
N ARG A 177 -13.32 -1.33 -13.60
CA ARG A 177 -14.54 -2.11 -13.86
C ARG A 177 -14.31 -3.36 -14.74
N PHE A 178 -13.24 -3.36 -15.53
CA PHE A 178 -12.89 -4.46 -16.44
C PHE A 178 -12.08 -5.58 -15.76
N GLY A 179 -11.83 -5.46 -14.46
CA GLY A 179 -11.19 -6.44 -13.61
C GLY A 179 -9.81 -5.99 -13.14
N THR A 180 -9.62 -6.00 -11.81
CA THR A 180 -8.37 -5.61 -11.14
C THR A 180 -7.18 -6.49 -11.52
N ALA A 181 -7.44 -7.76 -11.84
CA ALA A 181 -6.41 -8.72 -12.26
C ALA A 181 -5.73 -8.34 -13.59
N LYS A 182 -6.47 -7.73 -14.53
CA LYS A 182 -5.89 -7.28 -15.81
C LYS A 182 -5.08 -6.00 -15.63
N VAL A 183 -5.53 -5.13 -14.73
CA VAL A 183 -4.86 -3.88 -14.40
C VAL A 183 -3.52 -4.16 -13.70
N SER A 184 -3.48 -5.09 -12.74
CA SER A 184 -2.25 -5.40 -12.00
C SER A 184 -1.12 -5.96 -12.87
N ILE A 185 -1.43 -6.65 -13.97
CA ILE A 185 -0.43 -7.16 -14.92
C ILE A 185 0.30 -6.01 -15.63
N VAL A 186 -0.36 -4.88 -15.90
CA VAL A 186 0.26 -3.70 -16.51
C VAL A 186 1.00 -2.87 -15.47
N PHE A 187 0.44 -2.75 -14.27
CA PHE A 187 1.06 -1.96 -13.19
C PHE A 187 2.36 -2.59 -12.68
N GLY A 188 2.48 -3.92 -12.64
CA GLY A 188 3.71 -4.62 -12.22
C GLY A 188 4.98 -4.13 -12.92
N PRO A 189 5.07 -4.25 -14.25
CA PRO A 189 6.20 -3.75 -15.04
C PRO A 189 6.44 -2.25 -14.90
N VAL A 190 5.37 -1.44 -14.86
CA VAL A 190 5.49 0.02 -14.71
C VAL A 190 6.12 0.37 -13.35
N THR A 191 5.64 -0.24 -12.27
CA THR A 191 6.20 -0.06 -10.93
C THR A 191 7.65 -0.53 -10.85
N ALA A 192 7.99 -1.63 -11.53
CA ALA A 192 9.36 -2.13 -11.58
C ALA A 192 10.31 -1.14 -12.29
N ILE A 193 9.90 -0.59 -13.44
CA ILE A 193 10.66 0.44 -14.17
C ILE A 193 10.81 1.69 -13.29
N TRP A 194 9.73 2.10 -12.61
CA TRP A 194 9.75 3.25 -11.72
C TRP A 194 10.73 3.06 -10.55
N PHE A 195 10.68 1.93 -9.85
CA PHE A 195 11.64 1.63 -8.77
C PHE A 195 13.07 1.53 -9.27
N LEU A 196 13.29 0.96 -10.45
CA LEU A 196 14.62 0.89 -11.05
C LEU A 196 15.15 2.29 -11.39
N THR A 197 14.28 3.17 -11.88
CA THR A 197 14.62 4.58 -12.14
C THR A 197 15.00 5.29 -10.84
N LEU A 198 14.19 5.15 -9.78
CA LEU A 198 14.49 5.71 -8.46
C LEU A 198 15.77 5.14 -7.85
N GLY A 199 15.99 3.83 -7.98
CA GLY A 199 17.19 3.16 -7.47
C GLY A 199 18.45 3.65 -8.14
N ILE A 200 18.44 3.77 -9.48
CA ILE A 200 19.58 4.29 -10.24
C ILE A 200 19.80 5.77 -9.93
N SER A 201 18.75 6.59 -9.96
CA SER A 201 18.88 8.02 -9.67
C SER A 201 19.35 8.25 -8.24
N GLY A 202 18.81 7.51 -7.27
CA GLY A 202 19.21 7.57 -5.87
C GLY A 202 20.66 7.18 -5.69
N LEU A 203 21.11 6.08 -6.31
CA LEU A 203 22.50 5.63 -6.22
C LEU A 203 23.48 6.67 -6.78
N VAL A 204 23.16 7.27 -7.94
CA VAL A 204 23.98 8.33 -8.54
C VAL A 204 24.11 9.53 -7.59
N HIS A 205 23.02 9.94 -6.94
CA HIS A 205 23.04 11.08 -6.02
C HIS A 205 23.73 10.77 -4.69
N ILE A 206 23.62 9.53 -4.17
CA ILE A 206 24.32 9.09 -2.96
C ILE A 206 25.84 9.07 -3.19
N VAL A 207 26.29 8.59 -4.37
CA VAL A 207 27.72 8.61 -4.72
C VAL A 207 28.24 10.04 -4.88
N GLY A 208 27.42 10.95 -5.43
CA GLY A 208 27.78 12.36 -5.57
C GLY A 208 27.76 13.14 -4.26
N ASN A 209 26.93 12.74 -3.28
CA ASN A 209 26.77 13.41 -1.99
C ASN A 209 26.75 12.37 -0.85
N PRO A 210 27.91 11.83 -0.46
CA PRO A 210 27.99 10.81 0.58
C PRO A 210 27.52 11.32 1.94
N ASP A 211 27.46 12.64 2.14
CA ASP A 211 26.98 13.27 3.36
C ASP A 211 25.52 12.90 3.70
N VAL A 212 24.74 12.46 2.71
CA VAL A 212 23.37 11.94 2.91
C VAL A 212 23.36 10.73 3.85
N LEU A 213 24.45 9.97 3.93
CA LEU A 213 24.56 8.82 4.83
C LEU A 213 24.60 9.21 6.31
N TRP A 214 24.90 10.46 6.65
CA TRP A 214 24.81 10.94 8.05
C TRP A 214 23.36 11.00 8.55
N ALA A 215 22.36 10.92 7.66
CA ALA A 215 20.96 10.86 8.05
C ALA A 215 20.52 9.47 8.55
N LEU A 216 21.28 8.40 8.27
CA LEU A 216 21.01 7.03 8.71
C LEU A 216 21.58 6.80 10.12
#